data_AF-A0A482RNC4-F1
#
_entry.id   AF-A0A482RNC4-F1
#
_cell.length_a   1.000
_cell.length_b   1.000
_cell.length_c   1.000
_cell.angle_alpha   90.00
_cell.angle_beta   90.00
_cell.angle_gamma   90.00
#
_symmetry.space_group_name_H-M   'P 1'
#
loop_
_entity.id
_entity.type
_entity.pdbx_description
1 polymer ?
#
loop_
_entity_poly.entity_id
_entity_poly.type
_entity_poly.pdbx_seq_one_letter_code
_entity_poly.pdbx_strand_id
1 'polypeptide(L)'
;SDADDSAGGSQAAYIAAMRKAQRKRRAAAKRALATRKREEAVRSAALRRGGDLDAGASTAVDEGEVSLFFPTFLWVLRDFTLDLLDDEGVRMSPLDYLESCLQPQNGFSSDAQARNRTRRVLLSFFKVRTCSCTHKIALWSMYRTTCVVAWRTCRIAIASHSCAPSMMKRVCKLLTALRKASCAPNSAQP
;
A
#
# COMPACT_ATOMS: atom_id res chain seq x y z
N SER A 1 -41.29 67.11 -19.88
CA SER A 1 -41.35 65.93 -19.01
C SER A 1 -40.23 65.05 -19.46
N ASP A 2 -39.03 65.34 -18.97
CA ASP A 2 -37.79 64.87 -19.57
C ASP A 2 -36.86 64.43 -18.44
N ALA A 3 -37.04 63.20 -18.01
CA ALA A 3 -36.09 62.48 -17.18
C ALA A 3 -36.45 61.00 -17.28
N ASP A 4 -35.79 60.27 -18.19
CA ASP A 4 -35.40 58.88 -17.98
C ASP A 4 -34.72 58.34 -19.25
N ASP A 5 -33.38 58.47 -19.35
CA ASP A 5 -32.62 57.60 -20.26
C ASP A 5 -31.13 57.42 -19.88
N SER A 6 -30.78 57.54 -18.59
CA SER A 6 -29.38 57.44 -18.12
C SER A 6 -29.01 56.10 -17.46
N ALA A 7 -29.95 55.15 -17.30
CA ALA A 7 -29.69 53.88 -16.62
C ALA A 7 -29.11 52.79 -17.55
N GLY A 8 -29.38 52.84 -18.86
CA GLY A 8 -28.98 51.79 -19.82
C GLY A 8 -27.47 51.76 -20.13
N GLY A 9 -26.81 52.92 -20.13
CA GLY A 9 -25.38 53.03 -20.48
C GLY A 9 -24.44 52.40 -19.45
N SER A 10 -24.77 52.52 -18.16
CA SER A 10 -23.96 52.00 -17.05
C SER A 10 -23.99 50.47 -16.97
N GLN A 11 -25.16 49.86 -17.12
CA GLN A 11 -25.32 48.41 -17.10
C GLN A 11 -24.70 47.74 -18.32
N ALA A 12 -24.84 48.32 -19.51
CA ALA A 12 -24.20 47.82 -20.73
C ALA A 12 -22.67 47.87 -20.63
N ALA A 13 -22.11 48.95 -20.08
CA ALA A 13 -20.67 49.10 -19.84
C ALA A 13 -20.14 48.04 -18.86
N TYR A 14 -20.87 47.78 -17.77
CA TYR A 14 -20.52 46.73 -16.80
C TYR A 14 -20.51 45.33 -17.44
N ILE A 15 -21.55 44.99 -18.21
CA ILE A 15 -21.63 43.70 -18.92
C ILE A 15 -20.48 43.55 -19.93
N ALA A 16 -20.14 44.61 -20.67
CA ALA A 16 -19.02 44.61 -21.60
C ALA A 16 -17.67 44.43 -20.88
N ALA A 17 -17.47 45.09 -19.74
CA ALA A 17 -16.27 44.94 -18.90
C ALA A 17 -16.12 43.50 -18.38
N MET A 18 -17.21 42.90 -17.91
CA MET A 18 -17.22 41.52 -17.43
C MET A 18 -16.90 40.52 -18.55
N ARG A 19 -17.46 40.70 -19.76
CA ARG A 19 -17.12 39.88 -20.94
C ARG A 19 -15.66 40.04 -21.36
N LYS A 20 -15.10 41.25 -21.30
CA LYS A 20 -13.68 41.53 -21.57
C LYS A 20 -12.78 40.83 -20.55
N ALA A 21 -13.13 40.86 -19.27
CA ALA A 21 -12.43 40.16 -18.20
C ALA A 21 -12.48 38.63 -18.39
N GLN A 22 -13.64 38.07 -18.74
CA GLN A 22 -13.78 36.64 -19.04
C GLN A 22 -12.94 36.21 -20.26
N ARG A 23 -12.93 37.02 -21.33
CA ARG A 23 -12.07 36.76 -22.51
C ARG A 23 -10.59 36.79 -22.13
N LYS A 24 -10.15 37.76 -21.31
CA LYS A 24 -8.77 37.84 -20.81
C LYS A 24 -8.40 36.60 -19.96
N ARG A 25 -9.29 36.17 -19.05
CA ARG A 25 -9.10 34.94 -18.24
C ARG A 25 -9.03 33.68 -19.11
N ARG A 26 -9.94 33.54 -20.08
CA ARG A 26 -9.92 32.40 -21.03
C ARG A 26 -8.66 32.41 -21.90
N ALA A 27 -8.18 33.56 -22.34
CA ALA A 27 -6.94 33.68 -23.09
C ALA A 27 -5.70 33.32 -22.24
N ALA A 28 -5.65 33.78 -20.99
CA ALA A 28 -4.59 33.41 -20.05
C ALA A 28 -4.58 31.89 -19.75
N ALA A 29 -5.75 31.29 -19.52
CA ALA A 29 -5.88 29.85 -19.30
C ALA A 29 -5.44 29.03 -20.53
N LYS A 30 -5.80 29.48 -21.75
CA LYS A 30 -5.33 28.86 -22.99
C LYS A 30 -3.80 28.94 -23.14
N ARG A 31 -3.19 30.07 -22.78
CA ARG A 31 -1.73 30.24 -22.78
C ARG A 31 -1.05 29.31 -21.77
N ALA A 32 -1.57 29.21 -20.55
CA ALA A 32 -1.06 28.30 -19.51
C ALA A 32 -1.20 26.83 -19.91
N LEU A 33 -2.29 26.43 -20.59
CA LEU A 33 -2.42 25.09 -21.12
C LEU A 33 -1.43 24.82 -22.26
N ALA A 34 -1.17 25.82 -23.11
CA ALA A 34 -0.19 25.70 -24.19
C ALA A 34 1.24 25.58 -23.66
N THR A 35 1.61 26.31 -22.61
CA THR A 35 2.92 26.15 -21.94
C THR A 35 3.04 24.76 -21.32
N ARG A 36 2.01 24.29 -20.59
CA ARG A 36 2.00 22.93 -20.03
C ARG A 36 2.11 21.86 -21.10
N LYS A 37 1.38 21.98 -22.21
CA LYS A 37 1.48 21.06 -23.35
C LYS A 37 2.87 21.10 -24.02
N ARG A 38 3.50 22.28 -24.09
CA ARG A 38 4.87 22.41 -24.61
C ARG A 38 5.88 21.76 -23.68
N GLU A 39 5.78 21.95 -22.38
CA GLU A 39 6.61 21.28 -21.37
C GLU A 39 6.43 19.76 -21.40
N GLU A 40 5.19 19.28 -21.57
CA GLU A 40 4.88 17.86 -21.72
C GLU A 40 5.40 17.28 -23.05
N ALA A 41 5.34 18.06 -24.14
CA ALA A 41 5.96 17.70 -25.41
C ALA A 41 7.49 17.65 -25.31
N VAL A 42 8.11 18.58 -24.58
CA VAL A 42 9.56 18.57 -24.32
C VAL A 42 9.95 17.38 -23.44
N ARG A 43 9.18 17.09 -22.37
CA ARG A 43 9.40 15.93 -21.49
C ARG A 43 9.23 14.62 -22.23
N SER A 44 8.21 14.49 -23.09
CA SER A 44 8.01 13.29 -23.92
C SER A 44 9.05 13.16 -25.03
N ALA A 45 9.52 14.27 -25.61
CA ALA A 45 10.64 14.26 -26.56
C ALA A 45 11.99 13.94 -25.90
N ALA A 46 12.19 14.32 -24.64
CA ALA A 46 13.35 13.91 -23.84
C ALA A 46 13.32 12.41 -23.56
N LEU A 47 12.14 11.85 -23.23
CA LEU A 47 11.98 10.39 -23.06
C LEU A 47 12.25 9.62 -24.37
N ARG A 48 11.85 10.17 -25.52
CA ARG A 48 12.13 9.55 -26.85
C ARG A 48 13.59 9.68 -27.27
N ARG A 49 14.34 10.67 -26.78
CA ARG A 49 15.79 10.81 -27.01
C ARG A 49 16.66 10.08 -25.98
N GLY A 50 16.10 9.67 -24.85
CA GLY A 50 16.80 8.94 -23.78
C GLY A 50 17.00 7.44 -24.03
N GLY A 51 17.06 7.02 -25.30
CA GLY A 51 17.24 5.61 -25.67
C GLY A 51 18.70 5.12 -25.73
N ASP A 52 19.71 6.00 -25.71
CA ASP A 52 21.12 5.62 -25.85
C ASP A 52 22.09 6.66 -25.23
N LEU A 53 22.06 6.84 -23.91
CA LEU A 53 23.15 7.56 -23.20
C LEU A 53 23.50 6.87 -21.88
N ASP A 54 24.30 5.81 -22.01
CA ASP A 54 25.43 5.60 -21.11
C ASP A 54 26.44 6.73 -21.36
N ALA A 55 26.67 7.61 -20.37
CA ALA A 55 27.95 8.26 -20.06
C ALA A 55 27.74 9.56 -19.24
N GLY A 56 27.97 9.47 -17.93
CA GLY A 56 28.94 10.37 -17.28
C GLY A 56 28.60 11.84 -17.06
N ALA A 57 27.37 12.18 -16.65
CA ALA A 57 27.11 13.50 -16.04
C ALA A 57 26.94 13.35 -14.52
N SER A 58 28.09 13.22 -13.84
CA SER A 58 28.25 13.31 -12.40
C SER A 58 27.76 14.68 -11.88
N THR A 59 26.55 14.70 -11.35
CA THR A 59 26.36 15.23 -10.00
C THR A 59 26.39 14.04 -9.05
N ALA A 60 27.52 13.30 -9.08
CA ALA A 60 27.71 12.14 -8.23
C ALA A 60 27.92 12.63 -6.80
N VAL A 61 26.83 12.84 -6.08
CA VAL A 61 26.88 12.49 -4.66
C VAL A 61 27.26 11.01 -4.67
N ASP A 62 28.45 10.68 -4.19
CA ASP A 62 28.93 9.30 -4.21
C ASP A 62 27.86 8.44 -3.52
N GLU A 63 27.30 7.47 -4.24
CA GLU A 63 26.29 6.56 -3.68
C GLU A 63 26.84 5.87 -2.42
N GLY A 64 28.18 5.69 -2.36
CA GLY A 64 28.93 5.31 -1.18
C GLY A 64 28.78 6.28 -0.01
N GLU A 65 29.05 7.57 -0.21
CA GLU A 65 28.87 8.62 0.81
C GLU A 65 27.43 8.71 1.33
N VAL A 66 26.42 8.63 0.47
CA VAL A 66 25.01 8.69 0.92
C VAL A 66 24.63 7.44 1.71
N SER A 67 25.15 6.27 1.34
CA SER A 67 24.85 5.00 2.01
C SER A 67 25.23 4.98 3.50
N LEU A 68 26.20 5.80 3.91
CA LEU A 68 26.63 5.93 5.31
C LEU A 68 25.56 6.53 6.23
N PHE A 69 24.63 7.29 5.67
CA PHE A 69 23.55 7.93 6.44
C PHE A 69 22.30 7.05 6.56
N PHE A 70 22.24 5.91 5.86
CA PHE A 70 21.07 5.06 5.89
C PHE A 70 21.06 4.15 7.14
N PRO A 71 19.89 3.99 7.78
CA PRO A 71 19.75 3.11 8.92
C PRO A 71 19.86 1.64 8.50
N THR A 72 19.92 0.75 9.49
CA THR A 72 19.84 -0.70 9.27
C THR A 72 18.50 -1.06 8.63
N PHE A 73 18.53 -1.87 7.57
CA PHE A 73 17.33 -2.38 6.92
C PHE A 73 16.86 -3.66 7.60
N LEU A 74 15.61 -3.68 8.08
CA LEU A 74 14.98 -4.86 8.67
C LEU A 74 13.84 -5.34 7.78
N TRP A 75 13.96 -6.57 7.27
CA TRP A 75 12.86 -7.24 6.56
C TRP A 75 12.08 -8.14 7.49
N VAL A 76 10.80 -7.85 7.69
CA VAL A 76 9.90 -8.70 8.48
C VAL A 76 8.99 -9.50 7.55
N LEU A 77 9.18 -10.82 7.54
CA LEU A 77 8.33 -11.76 6.80
C LEU A 77 7.20 -12.24 7.71
N ARG A 78 5.95 -11.86 7.38
CA ARG A 78 4.75 -12.26 8.14
C ARG A 78 4.20 -13.60 7.68
N ASP A 79 3.69 -14.37 8.64
CA ASP A 79 3.04 -15.67 8.43
C ASP A 79 3.88 -16.63 7.56
N PHE A 80 5.19 -16.68 7.79
CA PHE A 80 6.08 -17.50 6.98
C PHE A 80 5.78 -18.99 7.20
N THR A 81 5.26 -19.64 6.15
CA THR A 81 4.88 -21.07 6.15
C THR A 81 5.84 -21.96 5.37
N LEU A 82 6.83 -21.38 4.68
CA LEU A 82 7.84 -22.17 3.99
C LEU A 82 8.85 -22.70 5.03
N ASP A 83 9.32 -23.93 4.84
CA ASP A 83 10.50 -24.38 5.55
C ASP A 83 11.72 -23.68 4.92
N LEU A 84 12.49 -22.95 5.75
CA LEU A 84 13.75 -22.32 5.34
C LEU A 84 14.79 -23.43 5.11
N LEU A 85 14.65 -24.16 4.01
CA LEU A 85 15.57 -25.19 3.57
C LEU A 85 16.21 -24.75 2.27
N ASP A 86 17.51 -24.99 2.16
CA ASP A 86 18.25 -24.84 0.91
C ASP A 86 17.94 -26.00 -0.06
N ASP A 87 18.45 -25.93 -1.28
CA ASP A 87 18.31 -26.97 -2.32
C ASP A 87 18.87 -28.34 -1.85
N GLU A 88 19.81 -28.33 -0.90
CA GLU A 88 20.40 -29.52 -0.26
C GLU A 88 19.61 -30.02 0.97
N GLY A 89 18.50 -29.35 1.33
CA GLY A 89 17.68 -29.71 2.50
C GLY A 89 18.25 -29.27 3.85
N VAL A 90 19.27 -28.41 3.84
CA VAL A 90 19.87 -27.83 5.06
C VAL A 90 19.05 -26.64 5.54
N ARG A 91 18.87 -26.50 6.86
CA ARG A 91 18.19 -25.33 7.43
C ARG A 91 18.97 -24.05 7.17
N MET A 92 18.31 -23.12 6.53
CA MET A 92 18.85 -21.83 6.14
C MET A 92 18.37 -20.73 7.12
N SER A 93 19.19 -19.69 7.34
CA SER A 93 18.76 -18.58 8.18
C SER A 93 17.80 -17.64 7.40
N PRO A 94 16.94 -16.88 8.09
CA PRO A 94 16.13 -15.84 7.44
C PRO A 94 16.96 -14.80 6.69
N LEU A 95 18.20 -14.56 7.15
CA LEU A 95 19.12 -13.61 6.53
C LEU A 95 19.65 -14.16 5.20
N ASP A 96 20.05 -15.44 5.18
CA ASP A 96 20.48 -16.10 3.95
C ASP A 96 19.35 -16.10 2.91
N TYR A 97 18.10 -16.31 3.36
CA TYR A 97 16.92 -16.21 2.50
C TYR A 97 16.77 -14.81 1.89
N LEU A 98 16.99 -13.75 2.68
CA LEU A 98 16.99 -12.37 2.18
C LEU A 98 18.09 -12.16 1.13
N GLU A 99 19.31 -12.62 1.38
CA GLU A 99 20.43 -12.43 0.45
C GLU A 99 20.20 -13.20 -0.87
N SER A 100 19.67 -14.43 -0.81
CA SER A 100 19.24 -15.19 -2.00
C SER A 100 18.16 -14.45 -2.81
N CYS A 101 17.20 -13.79 -2.15
CA CYS A 101 16.17 -13.00 -2.84
C CYS A 101 16.71 -11.73 -3.52
N LEU A 102 17.80 -11.16 -2.97
CA LEU A 102 18.46 -9.97 -3.49
C LEU A 102 19.46 -10.26 -4.61
N GLN A 103 19.77 -11.52 -4.88
CA GLN A 103 20.61 -11.88 -6.03
C GLN A 103 19.95 -11.47 -7.36
N PRO A 104 20.73 -10.95 -8.32
CA PRO A 104 20.21 -10.57 -9.63
C PRO A 104 19.66 -11.79 -10.35
N GLN A 105 18.47 -11.64 -10.92
CA GLN A 105 17.86 -12.71 -11.71
C GLN A 105 18.44 -12.71 -13.11
N ASN A 106 18.77 -13.90 -13.61
CA ASN A 106 19.21 -14.10 -14.98
C ASN A 106 18.05 -13.84 -15.95
N GLY A 107 18.29 -13.02 -16.97
CA GLY A 107 17.30 -12.69 -18.00
C GLY A 107 17.41 -11.24 -18.48
N PHE A 108 17.21 -11.06 -19.79
CA PHE A 108 17.27 -9.75 -20.44
C PHE A 108 15.88 -9.12 -20.67
N SER A 109 14.82 -9.66 -20.05
CA SER A 109 13.50 -9.04 -20.16
C SER A 109 13.46 -7.70 -19.42
N SER A 110 12.67 -6.76 -19.93
CA SER A 110 12.47 -5.44 -19.32
C SER A 110 12.10 -5.56 -17.83
N ASP A 111 11.22 -6.50 -17.49
CA ASP A 111 10.80 -6.76 -16.10
C ASP A 111 11.92 -7.34 -15.23
N ALA A 112 12.80 -8.18 -15.80
CA ALA A 112 13.98 -8.67 -15.08
C ALA A 112 14.96 -7.53 -14.79
N GLN A 113 15.21 -6.65 -15.76
CA GLN A 113 16.07 -5.48 -15.59
C GLN A 113 15.51 -4.50 -14.55
N ALA A 114 14.19 -4.25 -14.58
CA ALA A 114 13.53 -3.38 -13.60
C ALA A 114 13.66 -3.93 -12.17
N ARG A 115 13.42 -5.23 -11.97
CA ARG A 115 13.60 -5.88 -10.65
C ARG A 115 15.06 -5.86 -10.20
N ASN A 116 16.00 -6.13 -11.09
CA ASN A 116 17.44 -6.10 -10.80
C ASN A 116 17.94 -4.69 -10.46
N ARG A 117 17.35 -3.65 -11.05
CA ARG A 117 17.64 -2.25 -10.67
C ARG A 117 17.23 -1.98 -9.23
N THR A 118 16.03 -2.41 -8.82
CA THR A 118 15.58 -2.27 -7.42
C THR A 118 16.49 -3.03 -6.45
N ARG A 119 16.90 -4.25 -6.80
CA ARG A 119 17.85 -5.04 -6.00
C ARG A 119 19.19 -4.33 -5.81
N ARG A 120 19.76 -3.77 -6.88
CA ARG A 120 21.02 -2.99 -6.84
C ARG A 120 20.91 -1.78 -5.93
N VAL A 121 19.83 -1.03 -6.04
CA VAL A 121 19.55 0.13 -5.19
C VAL A 121 19.51 -0.29 -3.72
N LEU A 122 18.74 -1.33 -3.36
CA LEU A 122 18.65 -1.82 -1.98
C LEU A 122 20.03 -2.23 -1.42
N LEU A 123 20.84 -2.94 -2.20
CA LEU A 123 22.19 -3.35 -1.80
C LEU A 123 23.17 -2.17 -1.68
N SER A 124 23.02 -1.15 -2.52
CA SER A 124 23.90 0.03 -2.52
C SER A 124 23.68 0.92 -1.29
N PHE A 125 22.41 1.20 -0.96
CA PHE A 125 22.04 2.13 0.11
C PHE A 125 22.08 1.49 1.50
N PHE A 126 21.61 0.25 1.64
CA PHE A 126 21.50 -0.40 2.95
C PHE A 126 22.63 -1.40 3.14
N LYS A 127 23.77 -0.94 3.68
CA LYS A 127 24.94 -1.81 3.94
C LYS A 127 24.65 -2.88 5.00
N VAL A 128 23.90 -2.52 6.04
CA VAL A 128 23.52 -3.43 7.12
C VAL A 128 22.06 -3.85 6.93
N ARG A 129 21.85 -5.16 6.78
CA ARG A 129 20.54 -5.76 6.53
C ARG A 129 20.29 -6.89 7.53
N THR A 130 19.04 -7.01 7.95
CA THR A 130 18.57 -8.02 8.89
C THR A 130 17.22 -8.56 8.41
N CYS A 131 16.93 -9.82 8.69
CA CYS A 131 15.66 -10.46 8.33
C CYS A 131 15.10 -11.20 9.54
N SER A 132 13.78 -11.07 9.75
CA SER A 132 13.06 -11.79 10.81
C SER A 132 11.77 -12.37 10.25
N CYS A 133 11.60 -13.68 10.40
CA CYS A 133 10.37 -14.39 10.04
C CYS A 133 9.47 -14.52 11.27
N THR A 134 8.30 -13.91 11.26
CA THR A 134 7.28 -14.22 12.27
C THR A 134 6.55 -15.47 11.79
N HIS A 135 6.73 -16.59 12.49
CA HIS A 135 5.86 -17.74 12.31
C HIS A 135 4.42 -17.35 12.64
N LYS A 136 3.46 -18.01 11.97
CA LYS A 136 2.03 -17.85 12.25
C LYS A 136 1.83 -17.83 13.75
N ILE A 137 1.39 -16.69 14.28
CA ILE A 137 1.01 -16.57 15.68
C ILE A 137 -0.01 -17.67 15.90
N ALA A 138 0.30 -18.61 16.79
CA ALA A 138 -0.50 -19.78 17.09
C ALA A 138 -1.83 -19.43 17.82
N LEU A 139 -2.45 -18.29 17.52
CA LEU A 139 -3.82 -17.97 17.92
C LEU A 139 -4.82 -18.99 17.35
N TRP A 140 -4.47 -19.69 16.26
CA TRP A 140 -5.25 -20.81 15.76
C TRP A 140 -5.01 -22.14 16.50
N SER A 141 -3.87 -22.34 17.17
CA SER A 141 -3.69 -23.52 18.03
C SER A 141 -4.57 -23.40 19.28
N MET A 142 -4.68 -22.19 19.84
CA MET A 142 -5.51 -21.96 21.02
C MET A 142 -7.00 -22.09 20.70
N TYR A 143 -7.47 -21.57 19.55
CA TYR A 143 -8.87 -21.69 19.13
C TYR A 143 -9.27 -23.13 18.74
N ARG A 144 -8.35 -23.91 18.17
CA ARG A 144 -8.63 -25.31 17.80
C ARG A 144 -8.64 -26.24 19.02
N THR A 145 -7.84 -25.97 20.05
CA THR A 145 -7.80 -26.81 21.25
C THR A 145 -8.95 -26.51 22.21
N THR A 146 -9.35 -25.24 22.39
CA THR A 146 -10.55 -24.92 23.19
C THR A 146 -11.83 -25.44 22.55
N CYS A 147 -12.00 -25.34 21.22
CA CYS A 147 -13.18 -25.90 20.55
C CYS A 147 -13.24 -27.43 20.62
N VAL A 148 -12.12 -28.15 20.48
CA VAL A 148 -12.11 -29.63 20.53
C VAL A 148 -12.33 -30.15 21.95
N VAL A 149 -11.77 -29.49 22.97
CA VAL A 149 -12.01 -29.86 24.38
C VAL A 149 -13.44 -29.51 24.80
N ALA A 150 -13.99 -28.35 24.40
CA ALA A 150 -15.38 -27.99 24.64
C ALA A 150 -16.38 -28.92 23.93
N TRP A 151 -16.05 -29.44 22.74
CA TRP A 151 -16.89 -30.40 22.04
C TRP A 151 -16.80 -31.81 22.64
N ARG A 152 -15.61 -32.24 23.10
CA ARG A 152 -15.43 -33.53 23.79
C ARG A 152 -16.08 -33.58 25.18
N THR A 153 -15.97 -32.51 25.98
CA THR A 153 -16.65 -32.45 27.29
C THR A 153 -18.18 -32.40 27.13
N CYS A 154 -18.69 -31.71 26.11
CA CYS A 154 -20.12 -31.69 25.81
C CYS A 154 -20.62 -33.08 25.35
N ARG A 155 -19.81 -33.83 24.59
CA ARG A 155 -20.17 -35.19 24.13
C ARG A 155 -20.17 -36.23 25.26
N ILE A 156 -19.28 -36.08 26.25
CA ILE A 156 -19.27 -36.93 27.45
C ILE A 156 -20.45 -36.56 28.38
N ALA A 157 -20.77 -35.26 28.52
CA ALA A 157 -21.90 -34.80 29.34
C ALA A 157 -23.29 -35.18 28.77
N ILE A 158 -23.42 -35.34 27.45
CA ILE A 158 -24.68 -35.81 26.81
C ILE A 158 -24.92 -37.32 27.05
N ALA A 159 -23.87 -38.11 27.30
CA ALA A 159 -24.01 -39.55 27.57
C ALA A 159 -24.41 -39.86 29.02
N SER A 160 -24.24 -38.91 29.95
CA SER A 160 -24.60 -39.05 31.35
C SER A 160 -25.97 -38.41 31.58
N HIS A 161 -27.03 -39.18 31.33
CA HIS A 161 -28.43 -38.83 31.60
C HIS A 161 -28.62 -38.26 33.01
N SER A 162 -28.58 -36.93 33.15
CA SER A 162 -29.23 -36.14 34.21
C SER A 162 -29.06 -34.64 33.96
N CYS A 163 -29.61 -34.11 32.87
CA CYS A 163 -29.84 -32.67 32.78
C CYS A 163 -31.11 -32.38 31.99
N ALA A 164 -32.08 -31.75 32.66
CA ALA A 164 -33.39 -31.46 32.09
C ALA A 164 -33.28 -30.59 30.81
N PRO A 165 -34.04 -30.88 29.73
CA PRO A 165 -33.96 -30.18 28.44
C PRO A 165 -34.23 -28.66 28.44
N SER A 166 -34.59 -28.07 29.58
CA SER A 166 -34.97 -26.67 29.70
C SER A 166 -33.78 -25.73 29.96
N MET A 167 -32.72 -26.20 30.62
CA MET A 167 -31.52 -25.42 30.94
C MET A 167 -30.61 -25.24 29.73
N MET A 168 -30.40 -26.29 28.93
CA MET A 168 -29.56 -26.23 27.73
C MET A 168 -30.10 -25.27 26.65
N LYS A 169 -31.42 -25.14 26.51
CA LYS A 169 -32.02 -24.17 25.57
C LYS A 169 -31.75 -22.72 25.97
N ARG A 170 -31.67 -22.42 27.28
CA ARG A 170 -31.36 -21.09 27.80
C ARG A 170 -29.89 -20.74 27.62
N VAL A 171 -29.00 -21.69 27.90
CA VAL A 171 -27.54 -21.51 27.70
C VAL A 171 -27.20 -21.36 26.21
N CYS A 172 -27.77 -22.18 25.32
CA CYS A 172 -27.58 -22.01 23.88
C CYS A 172 -28.15 -20.68 23.36
N LYS A 173 -29.30 -20.22 23.86
CA LYS A 173 -29.84 -18.88 23.52
C LYS A 173 -28.92 -17.77 24.01
N LEU A 174 -28.40 -17.87 25.23
CA LEU A 174 -27.49 -16.88 25.81
C LEU A 174 -26.17 -16.80 25.03
N LEU A 175 -25.57 -17.95 24.71
CA LEU A 175 -24.33 -18.01 23.92
C LEU A 175 -24.52 -17.51 22.48
N THR A 176 -25.68 -17.79 21.87
CA THR A 176 -26.02 -17.27 20.54
C THR A 176 -26.26 -15.76 20.57
N ALA A 177 -26.87 -15.24 21.64
CA ALA A 177 -27.08 -13.81 21.83
C ALA A 177 -25.76 -13.05 22.07
N LEU A 178 -24.85 -13.61 22.88
CA LEU A 178 -23.52 -13.03 23.13
C LEU A 178 -22.66 -13.00 21.85
N ARG A 179 -22.77 -14.03 21.00
CA ARG A 179 -22.12 -14.05 19.69
C ARG A 179 -22.65 -12.97 18.73
N LYS A 180 -23.95 -12.64 18.82
CA LYS A 180 -24.56 -11.57 18.02
C LYS A 180 -24.19 -10.17 18.53
N ALA A 181 -23.95 -10.02 19.83
CA ALA A 181 -23.49 -8.76 20.43
C ALA A 181 -22.01 -8.45 20.11
N SER A 182 -21.15 -9.47 19.98
CA SER A 182 -19.71 -9.30 19.68
C SER A 182 -19.42 -8.93 18.21
N CYS A 183 -20.32 -9.26 17.28
CA CYS A 183 -20.15 -8.99 15.84
C CYS A 183 -20.88 -7.75 15.33
N ALA A 184 -21.34 -6.82 16.19
CA ALA A 184 -21.81 -5.54 15.71
C ALA A 184 -20.60 -4.67 15.30
N PRO A 185 -20.43 -4.34 14.01
CA PRO A 185 -19.38 -3.42 13.61
C PRO A 185 -19.72 -2.02 14.16
N ASN A 186 -18.75 -1.40 14.82
CA ASN A 186 -18.77 0.03 15.14
C ASN A 186 -18.82 0.81 13.82
N SER A 187 -20.02 1.05 13.29
CA SER A 187 -20.28 2.01 12.23
C SER A 187 -21.30 3.03 12.73
N ALA A 188 -20.85 3.86 13.64
CA ALA A 188 -21.40 5.18 13.87
C ALA A 188 -20.46 5.86 14.86
N GLN A 189 -19.92 7.00 14.49
CA GLN A 189 -19.79 8.21 15.30
C GLN A 189 -19.34 9.34 14.34
N PRO A 190 -19.69 10.60 14.66
CA PRO A 190 -20.25 11.59 13.75
C PRO A 190 -19.24 12.33 12.85
#